data_AF-A0A518DPJ7-F1
#
_entry.id   AF-A0A518DPJ7-F1
#
_cell.length_a   1.000
_cell.length_b   1.000
_cell.length_c   1.000
_cell.angle_alpha   90.00
_cell.angle_beta   90.00
_cell.angle_gamma   90.00
#
_symmetry.space_group_name_H-M   'P 1'
#
loop_
_entity.id
_entity.type
_entity.pdbx_description
1 polymer ?
#
loop_
_entity_poly.entity_id
_entity_poly.type
_entity_poly.pdbx_seq_one_letter_code
_entity_poly.pdbx_strand_id
1 'polypeptide(L)'
;MAHDDLESAVAAGKARLQSGELDADDAALIYDGRISLATAKFDAIIIEMQTEFSPESKATIAIPYSPPVNGAFRVHKPKLLQWDHCDDFDLNWALQSFFEGVAEHEKGNEVWTRCLDESV
;
A
#
# COMPACT_ATOMS: atom_id res chain seq x y z
N MET A 1 -11.83 -9.14 24.82
CA MET A 1 -10.64 -9.44 24.01
C MET A 1 -10.20 -8.10 23.45
N ALA A 2 -9.00 -7.65 23.81
CA ALA A 2 -8.51 -6.33 23.45
C ALA A 2 -8.27 -6.32 21.94
N HIS A 3 -9.16 -5.66 21.20
CA HIS A 3 -8.82 -5.18 19.88
C HIS A 3 -7.75 -4.11 20.12
N ASP A 4 -6.50 -4.40 19.78
CA ASP A 4 -5.58 -3.33 19.39
C ASP A 4 -6.32 -2.51 18.33
N ASP A 5 -6.59 -1.26 18.67
CA ASP A 5 -7.33 -0.36 17.80
C ASP A 5 -6.48 -0.08 16.56
N LEU A 6 -6.90 -0.60 15.40
CA LEU A 6 -6.21 -0.43 14.13
C LEU A 6 -5.95 1.06 13.86
N GLU A 7 -6.88 1.93 14.23
CA GLU A 7 -6.73 3.37 14.09
C GLU A 7 -5.53 3.88 14.92
N SER A 8 -5.45 3.48 16.19
CA SER A 8 -4.32 3.79 17.07
C SER A 8 -2.99 3.24 16.54
N ALA A 9 -2.97 2.00 16.00
CA ALA A 9 -1.77 1.38 15.45
C ALA A 9 -1.29 2.10 14.17
N VAL A 10 -2.22 2.45 13.28
CA VAL A 10 -1.94 3.23 12.07
C VAL A 10 -1.45 4.63 12.43
N ALA A 11 -2.08 5.31 13.40
CA ALA A 11 -1.66 6.62 13.85
C ALA A 11 -0.23 6.60 14.42
N ALA A 12 0.10 5.59 15.24
CA ALA A 12 1.45 5.41 15.77
C ALA A 12 2.47 5.12 14.66
N GLY A 13 2.11 4.26 13.69
CA GLY A 13 2.93 3.97 12.52
C GLY A 13 3.21 5.20 11.68
N LYS A 14 2.20 6.04 11.42
CA LYS A 14 2.35 7.30 10.67
C LYS A 14 3.24 8.29 11.40
N ALA A 15 3.05 8.46 12.70
CA ALA A 15 3.89 9.32 13.51
C ALA A 15 5.35 8.89 13.47
N ARG A 16 5.61 7.57 13.53
CA ARG A 16 6.96 7.01 13.44
C ARG A 16 7.57 7.12 12.04
N LEU A 17 6.76 6.96 10.99
CA LEU A 17 7.22 7.18 9.62
C LEU A 17 7.66 8.64 9.45
N GLN A 18 6.83 9.58 9.91
CA GLN A 18 7.05 11.02 9.79
C GLN A 18 8.14 11.59 10.72
N SER A 19 8.53 10.89 11.79
CA SER A 19 9.52 11.41 12.72
C SER A 19 10.94 11.37 12.17
N GLY A 20 11.21 10.57 11.12
CA GLY A 20 12.56 10.35 10.60
C GLY A 20 13.46 9.60 11.60
N GLU A 21 12.88 9.00 12.64
CA GLU A 21 13.62 8.23 13.66
C GLU A 21 13.81 6.75 13.27
N LEU A 22 13.36 6.40 12.07
CA LEU A 22 13.74 5.15 11.42
C LEU A 22 15.13 5.42 10.84
N ASP A 23 16.17 4.91 11.51
CA ASP A 23 17.56 4.90 11.01
C ASP A 23 17.64 4.04 9.73
N ALA A 24 17.04 4.55 8.64
CA ALA A 24 16.74 3.88 7.40
C ALA A 24 16.57 4.92 6.28
N ASP A 25 17.25 4.69 5.15
CA ASP A 25 17.20 5.57 3.97
C ASP A 25 15.76 5.69 3.41
N ASP A 26 15.02 4.58 3.43
CA ASP A 26 13.65 4.48 2.96
C ASP A 26 12.78 3.68 3.94
N ALA A 27 11.52 4.09 4.08
CA ALA A 27 10.57 3.44 4.96
C ALA A 27 9.19 3.35 4.30
N ALA A 28 8.49 2.25 4.59
CA ALA A 28 7.11 2.04 4.18
C ALA A 28 6.24 1.59 5.36
N LEU A 29 5.07 2.21 5.50
CA LEU A 29 4.01 1.76 6.40
C LEU A 29 2.93 1.07 5.59
N ILE A 30 2.65 -0.19 5.91
CA ILE A 30 1.64 -1.02 5.23
C ILE A 30 0.52 -1.33 6.20
N TYR A 31 -0.72 -1.06 5.80
CA TYR A 31 -1.89 -1.31 6.63
C TYR A 31 -3.15 -1.57 5.80
N ASP A 32 -4.13 -2.23 6.40
CA ASP A 32 -5.44 -2.44 5.78
C ASP A 32 -6.31 -1.21 6.00
N GLY A 33 -7.04 -0.81 4.97
CA GLY A 33 -7.82 0.42 4.96
C GLY A 33 -8.91 0.40 3.91
N ARG A 34 -9.56 1.56 3.72
CA ARG A 34 -10.67 1.69 2.77
C ARG A 34 -10.51 2.94 1.93
N ILE A 35 -10.59 2.77 0.62
CA ILE A 35 -10.42 3.85 -0.35
C ILE A 35 -11.70 4.08 -1.13
N SER A 36 -11.87 5.30 -1.66
CA SER A 36 -12.96 5.62 -2.58
C SER A 36 -12.39 5.77 -3.99
N LEU A 37 -12.82 4.91 -4.92
CA LEU A 37 -12.45 4.97 -6.33
C LEU A 37 -13.71 5.23 -7.17
N ALA A 38 -13.72 6.36 -7.88
CA ALA A 38 -14.89 6.83 -8.62
C ALA A 38 -16.16 6.81 -7.75
N THR A 39 -17.12 5.93 -8.05
CA THR A 39 -18.41 5.83 -7.37
C THR A 39 -18.49 4.71 -6.32
N ALA A 40 -17.40 3.99 -6.08
CA ALA A 40 -17.39 2.83 -5.18
C ALA A 40 -16.30 2.92 -4.11
N LYS A 41 -16.50 2.18 -3.02
CA LYS A 41 -15.52 2.03 -1.94
C LYS A 41 -14.94 0.63 -1.97
N PHE A 42 -13.63 0.53 -1.86
CA PHE A 42 -12.90 -0.73 -1.85
C PHE A 42 -12.10 -0.85 -0.56
N ASP A 43 -12.06 -2.06 -0.02
CA ASP A 43 -11.03 -2.39 0.96
C ASP A 43 -9.69 -2.45 0.22
N ALA A 44 -8.61 -2.04 0.88
CA ALA A 44 -7.32 -1.91 0.24
C ALA A 44 -6.18 -2.05 1.22
N ILE A 45 -5.10 -2.68 0.76
CA ILE A 45 -3.80 -2.56 1.44
C ILE A 45 -3.19 -1.24 1.01
N ILE A 46 -2.98 -0.34 1.97
CA ILE A 46 -2.39 0.97 1.75
C ILE A 46 -0.91 0.91 2.11
N ILE A 47 -0.07 1.43 1.22
CA ILE A 47 1.37 1.55 1.38
C ILE A 47 1.69 3.04 1.36
N GLU A 48 2.09 3.58 2.51
CA GLU A 48 2.66 4.93 2.62
C GLU A 48 4.17 4.82 2.64
N MET A 49 4.85 5.54 1.76
CA MET A 49 6.30 5.49 1.60
C MET A 49 6.89 6.87 1.89
N GLN A 50 8.06 6.87 2.53
CA GLN A 50 8.85 8.06 2.80
C GLN A 50 10.33 7.70 2.66
N THR A 51 11.13 8.69 2.25
CA THR A 51 12.58 8.60 2.16
C THR A 51 13.20 9.67 3.05
N GLU A 52 14.30 9.36 3.73
CA GLU A 52 14.99 10.31 4.63
C GLU A 52 15.53 11.52 3.85
N PHE A 53 15.97 11.30 2.61
CA PHE A 53 16.57 12.34 1.76
C PHE A 53 15.55 13.32 1.18
N SER A 54 14.26 12.99 1.23
CA SER A 54 13.17 13.88 0.82
C SER A 54 11.99 13.76 1.79
N PRO A 55 12.10 14.33 3.00
CA PRO A 55 11.11 14.16 4.05
C PRO A 55 9.76 14.84 3.72
N GLU A 56 9.75 15.77 2.75
CA GLU A 56 8.52 16.38 2.23
C GLU A 56 7.81 15.48 1.21
N SER A 57 8.49 14.46 0.66
CA SER A 57 7.89 13.49 -0.25
C SER A 57 6.76 12.72 0.44
N LYS A 58 5.61 12.67 -0.22
CA LYS A 58 4.47 11.85 0.19
C LYS A 58 4.05 10.96 -0.96
N ALA A 59 4.37 9.68 -0.83
CA ALA A 59 3.97 8.66 -1.78
C ALA A 59 2.99 7.70 -1.13
N THR A 60 1.84 7.48 -1.75
CA THR A 60 0.85 6.52 -1.28
C THR A 60 0.29 5.71 -2.41
N ILE A 61 0.43 4.39 -2.30
CA ILE A 61 -0.15 3.41 -3.22
C ILE A 61 -1.17 2.59 -2.45
N ALA A 62 -2.30 2.28 -3.08
CA ALA A 62 -3.27 1.34 -2.55
C ALA A 62 -3.42 0.13 -3.48
N ILE A 63 -3.48 -1.07 -2.91
CA ILE A 63 -3.82 -2.30 -3.61
C ILE A 63 -5.25 -2.66 -3.22
N PRO A 64 -6.26 -2.30 -4.03
CA PRO A 64 -7.64 -2.58 -3.69
C PRO A 64 -7.88 -4.09 -3.77
N TYR A 65 -8.76 -4.59 -2.92
CA TYR A 65 -9.22 -5.97 -2.97
C TYR A 65 -10.72 -6.05 -2.69
N SER A 66 -11.35 -7.12 -3.19
CA SER A 66 -12.73 -7.46 -2.87
C SER A 66 -12.74 -8.68 -1.95
N PRO A 67 -13.19 -8.57 -0.69
CA PRO A 67 -13.29 -9.72 0.20
C PRO A 67 -14.37 -10.70 -0.28
N PRO A 68 -14.30 -12.00 0.08
CA PRO A 68 -15.20 -13.03 -0.43
C PRO A 68 -16.62 -12.98 0.19
N VAL A 69 -17.11 -11.81 0.62
CA VAL A 69 -18.40 -11.67 1.30
C VAL A 69 -19.57 -12.04 0.38
N ASN A 70 -19.52 -11.64 -0.90
CA ASN A 70 -20.57 -11.88 -1.89
C ASN A 70 -20.03 -12.46 -3.21
N GLY A 71 -18.85 -13.09 -3.18
CA GLY A 71 -18.17 -13.58 -4.37
C GLY A 71 -16.83 -14.20 -4.05
N ALA A 72 -16.03 -14.44 -5.08
CA ALA A 72 -14.65 -14.87 -4.89
C ALA A 72 -13.76 -13.68 -4.51
N PHE A 73 -12.72 -13.95 -3.72
CA PHE A 73 -11.70 -12.95 -3.42
C PHE A 73 -11.06 -12.42 -4.71
N ARG A 74 -10.87 -11.11 -4.79
CA ARG A 74 -10.19 -10.42 -5.91
C ARG A 74 -9.13 -9.47 -5.39
N VAL A 75 -8.02 -9.40 -6.11
CA VAL A 75 -7.01 -8.35 -5.98
C VAL A 75 -7.10 -7.47 -7.23
N HIS A 76 -7.02 -6.16 -7.07
CA HIS A 76 -7.13 -5.20 -8.16
C HIS A 76 -5.78 -4.54 -8.45
N LYS A 77 -5.70 -3.81 -9.58
CA LYS A 77 -4.47 -3.09 -9.94
C LYS A 77 -4.12 -2.06 -8.86
N PRO A 78 -2.83 -1.91 -8.49
CA PRO A 78 -2.39 -0.83 -7.62
C PRO A 78 -2.87 0.54 -8.14
N LYS A 79 -3.26 1.41 -7.21
CA LYS A 79 -3.72 2.78 -7.45
C LYS A 79 -2.78 3.74 -6.75
N LEU A 80 -2.27 4.70 -7.51
CA LEU A 80 -1.55 5.83 -6.96
C LEU A 80 -2.56 6.78 -6.32
N LEU A 81 -2.50 6.95 -5.00
CA LEU A 81 -3.38 7.85 -4.26
C LEU A 81 -2.75 9.22 -4.03
N GLN A 82 -1.43 9.26 -3.82
CA GLN A 82 -0.68 10.48 -3.54
C GLN A 82 0.74 10.37 -4.09
N TRP A 83 1.23 11.46 -4.68
CA TRP A 83 2.59 11.59 -5.20
C TRP A 83 3.04 13.05 -5.18
N ASP A 84 3.32 13.55 -3.98
CA ASP A 84 3.66 14.95 -3.75
C ASP A 84 5.14 15.09 -3.40
N HIS A 85 5.83 16.05 -4.02
CA HIS A 85 7.25 16.37 -3.77
C HIS A 85 8.24 15.21 -3.97
N CYS A 86 7.82 14.20 -4.74
CA CYS A 86 8.57 12.98 -5.04
C CYS A 86 9.52 13.13 -6.24
N ASP A 87 10.19 14.28 -6.37
CA ASP A 87 11.04 14.58 -7.55
C ASP A 87 12.24 13.62 -7.66
N ASP A 88 12.73 13.12 -6.53
CA ASP A 88 13.83 12.16 -6.43
C ASP A 88 13.36 10.69 -6.34
N PHE A 89 12.05 10.46 -6.34
CA PHE A 89 11.46 9.11 -6.20
C PHE A 89 10.95 8.63 -7.57
N ASP A 90 11.52 7.54 -8.09
CA ASP A 90 11.07 6.96 -9.36
C ASP A 90 9.88 6.01 -9.14
N LEU A 91 8.69 6.45 -9.54
CA LEU A 91 7.45 5.68 -9.46
C LEU A 91 7.53 4.36 -10.23
N ASN A 92 8.17 4.36 -11.41
CA ASN A 92 8.24 3.17 -12.24
C ASN A 92 9.12 2.12 -11.57
N TRP A 93 10.24 2.54 -10.96
CA TRP A 93 11.09 1.62 -10.20
C TRP A 93 10.36 1.07 -8.98
N ALA A 94 9.66 1.90 -8.21
CA ALA A 94 8.91 1.42 -7.05
C ALA A 94 7.82 0.39 -7.44
N LEU A 95 7.08 0.65 -8.52
CA LEU A 95 6.09 -0.30 -9.04
C LEU A 95 6.75 -1.55 -9.61
N GLN A 96 7.87 -1.43 -10.31
CA GLN A 96 8.62 -2.57 -10.82
C GLN A 96 9.09 -3.46 -9.67
N SER A 97 9.74 -2.91 -8.65
CA SER A 97 10.18 -3.66 -7.47
C SER A 97 9.01 -4.30 -6.72
N PHE A 98 7.86 -3.64 -6.65
CA PHE A 98 6.64 -4.24 -6.10
C PHE A 98 6.22 -5.48 -6.89
N PHE A 99 6.12 -5.40 -8.22
CA PHE A 99 5.69 -6.53 -9.04
C PHE A 99 6.73 -7.66 -9.12
N GLU A 100 8.03 -7.33 -9.08
CA GLU A 100 9.10 -8.32 -8.91
C GLU A 100 8.92 -9.07 -7.59
N GLY A 101 8.71 -8.36 -6.48
CA GLY A 101 8.42 -8.97 -5.19
C GLY A 101 7.17 -9.85 -5.19
N VAL A 102 6.09 -9.43 -5.86
CA VAL A 102 4.89 -10.27 -6.06
C VAL A 102 5.23 -11.55 -6.82
N ALA A 103 6.01 -11.45 -7.90
CA ALA A 103 6.35 -12.59 -8.75
C ALA A 103 7.28 -13.59 -8.05
N GLU A 104 8.24 -13.09 -7.26
CA GLU A 104 9.22 -13.90 -6.53
C GLU A 104 8.64 -14.53 -5.25
N HIS A 105 7.60 -13.92 -4.66
CA HIS A 105 7.02 -14.43 -3.42
C HIS A 105 6.19 -15.70 -3.67
N GLU A 106 6.70 -16.85 -3.20
CA GLU A 106 6.13 -18.20 -3.42
C GLU A 106 4.60 -18.26 -3.27
N LYS A 107 4.07 -17.81 -2.12
CA LYS A 107 2.61 -17.79 -1.87
C LYS A 107 1.87 -16.59 -2.46
N GLY A 108 2.56 -15.45 -2.58
CA GLY A 108 1.98 -14.18 -3.00
C GLY A 108 1.64 -14.22 -4.49
N ASN A 109 2.56 -14.76 -5.29
CA ASN A 109 2.39 -14.96 -6.72
C ASN A 109 1.15 -15.82 -7.05
N GLU A 110 0.99 -16.95 -6.34
CA GLU A 110 -0.16 -17.84 -6.55
C GLU A 110 -1.50 -17.12 -6.29
N VAL A 111 -1.57 -16.36 -5.20
CA VAL A 111 -2.78 -15.58 -4.86
C VAL A 111 -3.01 -14.50 -5.89
N TRP A 112 -1.97 -13.74 -6.24
CA TRP A 112 -2.07 -12.65 -7.21
C TRP A 112 -2.53 -13.17 -8.58
N THR A 113 -1.85 -14.16 -9.14
CA THR A 113 -2.16 -14.75 -10.45
C THR A 113 -3.58 -15.32 -10.51
N ARG A 114 -4.05 -15.97 -9.43
CA ARG A 114 -5.38 -16.58 -9.40
C ARG A 114 -6.51 -15.57 -9.19
N CYS A 115 -6.26 -14.49 -8.46
CA CYS A 115 -7.29 -13.58 -7.96
C CYS A 115 -7.26 -12.20 -8.61
N LEU A 116 -6.29 -11.90 -9.49
CA LEU A 116 -6.19 -10.62 -10.16
C LEU A 116 -7.45 -10.33 -10.99
N ASP A 117 -8.03 -9.16 -10.76
CA ASP A 117 -9.11 -8.58 -11.54
C ASP A 117 -8.72 -7.17 -11.98
N GLU A 118 -8.47 -7.05 -13.28
CA GLU A 118 -7.97 -5.83 -13.89
C GLU A 118 -9.06 -4.80 -14.23
N SER A 119 -10.32 -5.08 -13.90
CA SER A 119 -11.46 -4.20 -14.23
C SER A 119 -11.58 -2.96 -13.33
N VAL A 120 -10.86 -2.94 -12.20
CA VAL A 120 -10.88 -1.86 -11.19
C VAL A 120 -9.57 -1.09 -11.20
#